data_AF-A0A6J8DUR2-F1
#
_entry.id   AF-A0A6J8DUR2-F1
#
_cell.length_a   1.000
_cell.length_b   1.000
_cell.length_c   1.000
_cell.angle_alpha   90.00
_cell.angle_beta   90.00
_cell.angle_gamma   90.00
#
_symmetry.space_group_name_H-M   'P 1'
#
loop_
_entity.id
_entity.type
_entity.pdbx_description
1 polymer ?
#
loop_
_entity_poly.entity_id
_entity_poly.type
_entity_poly.pdbx_seq_one_letter_code
_entity_poly.pdbx_strand_id
1 'polypeptide(L)'
;MAANISDVDVLLEENIIDRPFCAHGPTSLFVKYTVDGDSQQFYACSAFRDRKECNFFQRKDEKVSESKRTARETIKTEADQAYKKLKKRCHKLRKLKAIARVFCVTCGQFLLPKEKDDHSQHETQSSVDDDTISSPSRLFRPLDNNKTYAQYLFSESTIQFTMNVLKKLKISKVLCVGAPRIHEAIQSDRIKHSKLESLLLDLDYRYQQIYPPEKFCRYNMFNHYFFNDSTSETVFSNFLTESDDKNIAIVTDPPFGGLVEVLASTFKKITEAWKKQRDTIEDKELPVLWFFPYFMEKRIVDCLPQYSMLDYKVDYDNHALFRGDVKKHGSPVRIFTNIPPSQIELPSSEGYWYCSECKRYSGPENVHCQMCDSCTSKDGRTYRHCFKCERCVKPSKVHCDKCGICQLKDHKCGQIIGKGCHICGNLSHKRKDCPNKGKPIKRKKFKQDGRPIKKKKFSE
;
A
#
# COMPACT_ATOMS: atom_id res chain seq x y z
N MET A 1 -14.42 -0.80 6.39
CA MET A 1 -14.08 0.34 5.50
C MET A 1 -13.47 -0.22 4.23
N ALA A 2 -14.31 -0.66 3.30
CA ALA A 2 -13.87 -1.07 1.97
C ALA A 2 -13.97 0.16 1.06
N ALA A 3 -12.96 0.37 0.22
CA ALA A 3 -13.01 1.29 -0.90
C ALA A 3 -14.25 0.95 -1.76
N ASN A 4 -15.34 1.66 -1.48
CA ASN A 4 -16.62 1.64 -2.18
C ASN A 4 -16.87 3.06 -2.69
N ILE A 5 -16.06 3.51 -3.64
CA ILE A 5 -16.62 4.35 -4.69
C ILE A 5 -17.09 3.31 -5.72
N SER A 6 -18.36 2.88 -5.63
CA SER A 6 -18.87 1.71 -6.36
C SER A 6 -18.81 1.83 -7.89
N ASP A 7 -18.44 3.00 -8.39
CA ASP A 7 -18.54 3.34 -9.80
C ASP A 7 -17.28 4.05 -10.31
N VAL A 8 -16.14 3.98 -9.61
CA VAL A 8 -14.85 4.53 -10.09
C VAL A 8 -13.78 3.45 -10.07
N ASP A 9 -13.20 3.18 -11.24
CA ASP A 9 -12.05 2.30 -11.42
C ASP A 9 -10.82 3.11 -11.85
N VAL A 10 -9.62 2.62 -11.50
CA VAL A 10 -8.35 3.14 -12.01
C VAL A 10 -7.96 2.38 -13.26
N LEU A 11 -7.49 3.10 -14.29
CA LEU A 11 -6.99 2.53 -15.52
C LEU A 11 -5.46 2.39 -15.42
N LEU A 12 -4.98 1.16 -15.47
CA LEU A 12 -3.56 0.85 -15.52
C LEU A 12 -3.07 1.00 -16.98
N GLU A 13 -2.96 2.24 -17.47
CA GLU A 13 -2.29 2.48 -18.76
C GLU A 13 -0.77 2.56 -18.55
N GLU A 14 0.02 2.06 -19.52
CA GLU A 14 1.48 1.96 -19.39
C GLU A 14 2.21 3.29 -19.61
N ASN A 15 1.68 4.16 -20.48
CA ASN A 15 2.33 5.42 -20.79
C ASN A 15 2.00 6.50 -19.76
N ILE A 16 3.01 6.90 -18.99
CA ILE A 16 2.93 7.94 -17.96
C ILE A 16 3.37 9.31 -18.51
N ILE A 17 4.11 9.33 -19.63
CA ILE A 17 4.79 10.52 -20.16
C ILE A 17 3.79 11.63 -20.53
N ASP A 18 2.63 11.25 -21.05
CA ASP A 18 1.60 12.21 -21.49
C ASP A 18 0.61 12.60 -20.38
N ARG A 19 0.83 12.13 -19.15
CA ARG A 19 -0.13 12.37 -18.08
C ARG A 19 0.05 13.75 -17.46
N PRO A 20 -1.05 14.45 -17.14
CA PRO A 20 -0.98 15.67 -16.37
C PRO A 20 -0.28 15.44 -15.03
N PHE A 21 0.42 16.47 -14.56
CA PHE A 21 1.26 16.42 -13.37
C PHE A 21 0.63 17.18 -12.21
N CYS A 22 0.82 16.67 -11.00
CA CYS A 22 0.51 17.38 -9.75
C CYS A 22 1.75 17.42 -8.84
N ALA A 23 1.66 18.02 -7.65
CA ALA A 23 2.78 18.09 -6.70
C ALA A 23 3.30 16.72 -6.22
N HIS A 24 2.57 15.64 -6.54
CA HIS A 24 2.88 14.26 -6.18
C HIS A 24 3.30 13.40 -7.40
N GLY A 25 3.65 14.02 -8.53
CA GLY A 25 4.04 13.30 -9.74
C GLY A 25 2.93 13.24 -10.79
N PRO A 26 3.10 12.37 -11.80
CA PRO A 26 2.09 12.10 -12.81
C PRO A 26 0.79 11.58 -12.19
N THR A 27 -0.33 12.05 -12.69
CA THR A 27 -1.66 11.65 -12.21
C THR A 27 -2.03 10.23 -12.64
N SER A 28 -3.04 9.67 -11.96
CA SER A 28 -3.66 8.42 -12.37
C SER A 28 -4.91 8.71 -13.18
N LEU A 29 -5.14 7.91 -14.22
CA LEU A 29 -6.36 7.97 -15.00
C LEU A 29 -7.43 7.10 -14.34
N PHE A 30 -8.59 7.69 -14.10
CA PHE A 30 -9.75 7.04 -13.53
C PHE A 30 -10.89 7.04 -14.53
N VAL A 31 -11.78 6.06 -14.41
CA VAL A 31 -13.05 6.01 -15.12
C VAL A 31 -14.18 5.98 -14.11
N LYS A 32 -15.10 6.94 -14.21
CA LYS A 32 -16.36 6.94 -13.47
C LYS A 32 -17.48 6.43 -14.36
N TYR A 33 -18.18 5.40 -13.92
CA TYR A 33 -19.34 4.85 -14.59
C TYR A 33 -20.63 5.50 -14.08
N THR A 34 -21.56 5.81 -14.98
CA THR A 34 -22.92 6.27 -14.64
C THR A 34 -23.90 5.09 -14.69
N VAL A 35 -25.06 5.28 -14.04
CA VAL A 35 -26.15 4.27 -13.99
C VAL A 35 -26.72 3.97 -15.39
N ASP A 36 -26.59 4.94 -16.29
CA ASP A 36 -27.09 4.92 -17.67
C ASP A 36 -26.14 4.23 -18.66
N GLY A 37 -24.94 3.85 -18.20
CA GLY A 37 -23.95 3.13 -19.00
C GLY A 37 -22.82 4.01 -19.55
N ASP A 38 -22.94 5.34 -19.43
CA ASP A 38 -21.87 6.26 -19.80
C ASP A 38 -20.66 6.11 -18.87
N SER A 39 -19.49 6.42 -19.40
CA SER A 39 -18.25 6.44 -18.63
C SER A 39 -17.49 7.72 -18.88
N GLN A 40 -17.10 8.41 -17.82
CA GLN A 40 -16.28 9.61 -17.90
C GLN A 40 -14.88 9.30 -17.38
N GLN A 41 -13.87 9.53 -18.23
CA GLN A 41 -12.47 9.39 -17.85
C GLN A 41 -11.91 10.72 -17.35
N PHE A 42 -11.14 10.68 -16.26
CA PHE A 42 -10.54 11.86 -15.64
C PHE A 42 -9.22 11.53 -14.94
N TYR A 43 -8.32 12.51 -14.93
CA TYR A 43 -7.07 12.48 -14.20
C TYR A 43 -7.25 13.05 -12.79
N ALA A 44 -6.70 12.36 -11.79
CA ALA A 44 -6.65 12.82 -10.41
C ALA A 44 -5.33 12.40 -9.74
N CYS A 45 -5.04 12.97 -8.57
CA CYS A 45 -3.82 12.65 -7.82
C CYS A 45 -3.69 11.14 -7.60
N SER A 46 -2.49 10.60 -7.85
CA SER A 46 -2.17 9.17 -7.66
C SER A 46 -1.96 8.81 -6.19
N ALA A 47 -1.39 9.73 -5.39
CA ALA A 47 -1.04 9.48 -4.00
C ALA A 47 -2.12 9.93 -3.00
N PHE A 48 -2.72 11.10 -3.22
CA PHE A 48 -3.66 11.69 -2.25
C PHE A 48 -5.10 11.48 -2.68
N ARG A 49 -5.91 10.98 -1.74
CA ARG A 49 -7.31 10.60 -1.99
C ARG A 49 -8.29 11.71 -1.65
N ASP A 50 -7.86 12.69 -0.84
CA ASP A 50 -8.66 13.87 -0.52
C ASP A 50 -8.33 15.02 -1.49
N ARG A 51 -9.36 15.54 -2.16
CA ARG A 51 -9.23 16.69 -3.06
C ARG A 51 -8.91 17.99 -2.32
N LYS A 52 -9.07 18.03 -0.99
CA LYS A 52 -8.62 19.16 -0.17
C LYS A 52 -7.11 19.21 -0.03
N GLU A 53 -6.45 18.05 -0.08
CA GLU A 53 -5.01 17.89 0.10
C GLU A 53 -4.27 17.94 -1.25
N CYS A 54 -4.90 17.43 -2.31
CA CYS A 54 -4.47 17.67 -3.68
C CYS A 54 -5.70 17.88 -4.56
N ASN A 55 -5.96 19.12 -4.94
CA ASN A 55 -7.17 19.50 -5.69
C ASN A 55 -7.12 19.19 -7.20
N PHE A 56 -6.05 18.52 -7.66
CA PHE A 56 -5.87 18.21 -9.07
C PHE A 56 -7.05 17.38 -9.62
N PHE A 57 -7.69 17.89 -10.67
CA PHE A 57 -8.71 17.21 -11.44
C PHE A 57 -8.69 17.73 -12.87
N GLN A 58 -8.74 16.82 -13.84
CA GLN A 58 -8.86 17.16 -15.26
C GLN A 58 -9.64 16.07 -15.98
N ARG A 59 -10.63 16.41 -16.82
CA ARG A 59 -11.23 15.37 -17.68
C ARG A 59 -10.24 14.95 -18.77
N LYS A 60 -10.31 13.71 -19.26
CA LYS A 60 -9.36 13.22 -20.27
C LYS A 60 -9.44 14.02 -21.59
N ASP A 61 -10.64 14.43 -21.96
CA ASP A 61 -11.01 15.19 -23.15
C ASP A 61 -10.95 16.72 -22.97
N GLU A 62 -10.58 17.20 -21.78
CA GLU A 62 -10.51 18.63 -21.49
C GLU A 62 -9.32 19.30 -22.18
N LYS A 63 -9.57 20.37 -22.94
CA LYS A 63 -8.51 21.24 -23.47
C LYS A 63 -7.80 21.98 -22.33
N VAL A 64 -6.49 21.83 -22.23
CA VAL A 64 -5.67 22.44 -21.17
C VAL A 64 -5.30 23.87 -21.57
N SER A 65 -5.76 24.86 -20.78
CA SER A 65 -5.37 26.26 -20.94
C SER A 65 -3.87 26.47 -20.67
N GLU A 66 -3.30 27.53 -21.25
CA GLU A 66 -1.90 27.90 -21.02
C GLU A 66 -1.60 28.12 -19.53
N SER A 67 -2.49 28.82 -18.81
CA SER A 67 -2.37 29.01 -17.36
C SER A 67 -2.25 27.70 -16.56
N LYS A 68 -3.00 26.65 -16.96
CA LYS A 68 -2.90 25.32 -16.32
C LYS A 68 -1.60 24.61 -16.67
N ARG A 69 -1.01 24.86 -17.84
CA ARG A 69 0.29 24.31 -18.23
C ARG A 69 1.41 24.97 -17.42
N THR A 70 1.42 26.30 -17.38
CA THR A 70 2.39 27.07 -16.58
C THR A 70 2.35 26.68 -15.11
N ALA A 71 1.15 26.55 -14.52
CA ALA A 71 1.02 26.11 -13.13
C ALA A 71 1.66 24.73 -12.85
N ARG A 72 1.61 23.80 -13.82
CA ARG A 72 2.24 22.47 -13.69
C ARG A 72 3.76 22.56 -13.77
N GLU A 73 4.27 23.39 -14.67
CA GLU A 73 5.71 23.64 -14.81
C GLU A 73 6.28 24.30 -13.54
N THR A 74 5.54 25.25 -12.95
CA THR A 74 5.88 25.84 -11.66
C THR A 74 5.96 24.79 -10.56
N ILE A 75 4.96 23.92 -10.43
CA ILE A 75 4.96 22.82 -9.44
C ILE A 75 6.20 21.92 -9.59
N LYS A 76 6.55 21.57 -10.84
CA LYS A 76 7.71 20.72 -11.11
C LYS A 76 9.02 21.44 -10.70
N THR A 77 9.13 22.71 -11.07
CA THR A 77 10.27 23.57 -10.73
C THR A 77 10.43 23.75 -9.22
N GLU A 78 9.35 24.00 -8.50
CA GLU A 78 9.33 24.13 -7.04
C GLU A 78 9.77 22.84 -6.35
N ALA A 79 9.30 21.67 -6.83
CA ALA A 79 9.71 20.38 -6.31
C ALA A 79 11.22 20.14 -6.48
N ASP A 80 11.79 20.49 -7.64
CA ASP A 80 13.22 20.38 -7.92
C ASP A 80 14.05 21.34 -7.04
N GLN A 81 13.57 22.57 -6.85
CA GLN A 81 14.20 23.55 -5.95
C GLN A 81 14.19 23.07 -4.50
N ALA A 82 13.06 22.53 -4.02
CA ALA A 82 12.93 21.95 -2.69
C ALA A 82 13.91 20.78 -2.49
N TYR A 83 14.01 19.88 -3.48
CA TYR A 83 14.98 18.79 -3.48
C TYR A 83 16.43 19.31 -3.33
N LYS A 84 16.83 20.30 -4.15
CA LYS A 84 18.18 20.90 -4.08
C LYS A 84 18.45 21.53 -2.72
N LYS A 85 17.44 22.19 -2.12
CA LYS A 85 17.54 22.78 -0.76
C LYS A 85 17.77 21.70 0.30
N LEU A 86 16.97 20.63 0.29
CA LEU A 86 17.08 19.53 1.25
C LEU A 86 18.41 18.77 1.11
N LYS A 87 18.87 18.52 -0.12
CA LYS A 87 20.19 17.90 -0.37
C LYS A 87 21.33 18.75 0.21
N LYS A 88 21.31 20.07 -0.02
CA LYS A 88 22.29 20.99 0.59
C LYS A 88 22.21 20.97 2.12
N ARG A 89 20.99 20.89 2.68
CA ARG A 89 20.78 20.80 4.13
C ARG A 89 21.33 19.50 4.71
N CYS A 90 21.08 18.35 4.08
CA CYS A 90 21.67 17.06 4.48
C CYS A 90 23.20 17.12 4.51
N HIS A 91 23.82 17.70 3.48
CA HIS A 91 25.27 17.83 3.42
C HIS A 91 25.83 18.72 4.55
N LYS A 92 25.13 19.82 4.88
CA LYS A 92 25.52 20.70 6.00
C LYS A 92 25.31 20.02 7.35
N LEU A 93 24.17 19.35 7.55
CA LEU A 93 23.82 18.64 8.79
C LEU A 93 24.91 17.65 9.20
N ARG A 94 25.39 16.84 8.25
CA ARG A 94 26.45 15.84 8.46
C ARG A 94 27.78 16.42 8.92
N LYS A 95 28.05 17.70 8.65
CA LYS A 95 29.27 18.40 9.10
C LYS A 95 29.14 19.02 10.48
N LEU A 96 27.92 19.16 11.00
CA LEU A 96 27.67 19.73 12.32
C LEU A 96 27.88 18.66 13.40
N LYS A 97 28.53 19.06 14.50
CA LYS A 97 28.53 18.28 15.76
C LYS A 97 27.15 18.33 16.40
N ALA A 98 26.81 17.32 17.21
CA ALA A 98 25.51 17.21 17.88
C ALA A 98 25.06 18.52 18.55
N ILE A 99 25.92 19.15 19.36
CA ILE A 99 25.67 20.43 20.05
C ILE A 99 25.20 21.58 19.13
N ALA A 100 25.60 21.56 17.86
CA ALA A 100 25.26 22.59 16.89
C ALA A 100 23.99 22.27 16.09
N ARG A 101 23.44 21.06 16.21
CA ARG A 101 22.25 20.62 15.49
C ARG A 101 21.01 21.03 16.26
N VAL A 102 20.15 21.79 15.59
CA VAL A 102 18.83 22.18 16.10
C VAL A 102 17.79 21.67 15.12
N PHE A 103 16.83 20.92 15.60
CA PHE A 103 15.70 20.43 14.84
C PHE A 103 14.43 21.19 15.23
N CYS A 104 13.72 21.75 14.26
CA CYS A 104 12.42 22.34 14.50
C CYS A 104 11.33 21.29 14.32
N VAL A 105 10.71 20.90 15.42
CA VAL A 105 9.64 19.89 15.47
C VAL A 105 8.40 20.40 14.74
N THR A 106 8.04 21.67 14.92
CA THR A 106 6.89 22.30 14.25
C THR A 106 6.99 22.21 12.73
N CYS A 107 8.16 22.52 12.17
CA CYS A 107 8.37 22.55 10.72
C CYS A 107 8.89 21.22 10.15
N GLY A 108 9.24 20.26 11.00
CA GLY A 108 9.83 18.99 10.59
C GLY A 108 11.18 19.15 9.86
N GLN A 109 12.00 20.14 10.24
CA GLN A 109 13.28 20.39 9.56
C GLN A 109 14.44 20.76 10.49
N PHE A 110 15.65 20.38 10.11
CA PHE A 110 16.87 20.88 10.72
C PHE A 110 17.13 22.34 10.34
N LEU A 111 17.51 23.14 11.33
CA LEU A 111 17.80 24.56 11.16
C LEU A 111 19.28 24.78 10.86
N LEU A 112 19.54 25.54 9.81
CA LEU A 112 20.86 26.15 9.61
C LEU A 112 21.03 27.31 10.61
N PRO A 113 22.27 27.71 10.96
CA PRO A 113 22.49 28.76 11.95
C PRO A 113 21.73 30.07 11.69
N LYS A 114 21.59 30.47 10.42
CA LYS A 114 20.86 31.68 10.01
C LYS A 114 19.33 31.54 10.02
N GLU A 115 18.81 30.33 10.16
CA GLU A 115 17.36 30.03 10.17
C GLU A 115 16.81 29.95 11.60
N LYS A 116 17.65 30.12 12.64
CA LYS A 116 17.21 29.95 14.04
C LYS A 116 16.23 31.03 14.49
N ASP A 117 16.47 32.28 14.09
CA ASP A 117 15.67 33.44 14.54
C ASP A 117 14.23 33.36 14.00
N ASP A 118 14.08 32.93 12.73
CA ASP A 118 12.79 32.68 12.07
C ASP A 118 11.96 31.57 12.77
N HIS A 119 12.59 30.78 13.64
CA HIS A 119 11.99 29.65 14.35
C HIS A 119 11.94 29.87 15.87
N SER A 120 12.12 31.11 16.34
CA SER A 120 12.12 31.46 17.78
C SER A 120 10.81 31.10 18.51
N GLN A 121 9.68 31.11 17.80
CA GLN A 121 8.35 30.76 18.34
C GLN A 121 7.95 29.30 18.06
N HIS A 122 8.83 28.51 17.45
CA HIS A 122 8.55 27.12 17.14
C HIS A 122 9.07 26.18 18.22
N GLU A 123 8.48 24.98 18.30
CA GLU A 123 9.01 23.91 19.12
C GLU A 123 10.30 23.38 18.48
N THR A 124 11.39 23.41 19.25
CA THR A 124 12.71 22.99 18.78
C THR A 124 13.37 22.02 19.74
N GLN A 125 14.17 21.11 19.19
CA GLN A 125 15.05 20.20 19.92
C GLN A 125 16.49 20.57 19.58
N SER A 126 17.27 20.94 20.59
CA SER A 126 18.69 21.27 20.46
C SER A 126 19.57 20.06 20.76
N SER A 127 20.84 20.12 20.35
CA SER A 127 21.86 19.11 20.63
C SER A 127 21.51 17.71 20.11
N VAL A 128 20.91 17.62 18.92
CA VAL A 128 20.47 16.34 18.33
C VAL A 128 21.69 15.45 18.02
N ASP A 129 21.79 14.31 18.70
CA ASP A 129 22.88 13.35 18.54
C ASP A 129 22.73 12.47 17.28
N ASP A 130 23.77 11.67 17.01
CA ASP A 130 23.80 10.78 15.84
C ASP A 130 22.80 9.60 15.98
N ASP A 131 22.55 9.12 17.20
CA ASP A 131 21.58 8.04 17.48
C ASP A 131 20.13 8.47 17.19
N THR A 132 19.80 9.73 17.47
CA THR A 132 18.49 10.30 17.12
C THR A 132 18.37 10.45 15.61
N ILE A 133 19.45 10.86 14.92
CA ILE A 133 19.47 11.01 13.46
C ILE A 133 19.39 9.65 12.75
N SER A 134 19.92 8.57 13.35
CA SER A 134 19.80 7.22 12.79
C SER A 134 18.40 6.63 12.94
N SER A 135 17.50 7.30 13.69
CA SER A 135 16.10 6.90 13.87
C SER A 135 15.10 8.04 13.54
N PRO A 136 15.06 8.57 12.29
CA PRO A 136 14.26 9.76 11.97
C PRO A 136 12.75 9.63 12.23
N SER A 137 12.19 8.42 12.22
CA SER A 137 10.79 8.19 12.58
C SER A 137 10.44 8.56 14.02
N ARG A 138 11.44 8.71 14.91
CA ARG A 138 11.27 9.23 16.28
C ARG A 138 11.36 10.75 16.35
N LEU A 139 12.01 11.37 15.36
CA LEU A 139 12.21 12.82 15.27
C LEU A 139 11.04 13.50 14.56
N PHE A 140 10.56 12.91 13.47
CA PHE A 140 9.43 13.45 12.71
C PHE A 140 8.10 13.07 13.36
N ARG A 141 7.23 14.08 13.54
CA ARG A 141 5.81 13.80 13.81
C ARG A 141 5.24 12.98 12.66
N PRO A 142 4.59 11.82 12.92
CA PRO A 142 4.02 11.00 11.86
C PRO A 142 2.96 11.75 11.08
N LEU A 143 2.98 11.65 9.74
CA LEU A 143 1.92 12.17 8.87
C LEU A 143 0.80 11.12 8.76
N ASP A 144 0.03 10.96 9.85
CA ASP A 144 -0.89 9.84 10.07
C ASP A 144 -2.28 9.99 9.41
N ASN A 145 -2.55 11.12 8.75
CA ASN A 145 -3.79 11.33 8.00
C ASN A 145 -3.98 10.22 6.96
N ASN A 146 -5.02 9.41 7.18
CA ASN A 146 -5.27 8.22 6.39
C ASN A 146 -5.55 8.51 4.91
N LYS A 147 -5.92 9.73 4.51
CA LYS A 147 -6.22 10.10 3.12
C LYS A 147 -5.00 10.58 2.32
N THR A 148 -3.87 10.82 2.98
CA THR A 148 -2.64 11.34 2.37
C THR A 148 -1.48 10.37 2.56
N TYR A 149 -0.57 10.66 3.50
CA TYR A 149 0.63 9.87 3.76
C TYR A 149 0.33 8.58 4.54
N ALA A 150 -0.69 8.61 5.43
CA ALA A 150 -1.09 7.47 6.26
C ALA A 150 0.10 6.77 6.94
N GLN A 151 1.03 7.54 7.49
CA GLN A 151 2.28 7.04 8.05
C GLN A 151 2.02 6.31 9.37
N TYR A 152 1.90 4.99 9.29
CA TYR A 152 1.83 4.11 10.45
C TYR A 152 3.19 3.49 10.69
N LEU A 153 3.67 3.60 11.92
CA LEU A 153 5.02 3.20 12.29
C LEU A 153 4.98 1.83 12.95
N PHE A 154 5.67 0.86 12.37
CA PHE A 154 5.80 -0.49 12.93
C PHE A 154 6.28 -0.46 14.37
N SER A 155 5.69 -1.31 15.22
CA SER A 155 6.19 -1.54 16.58
C SER A 155 7.54 -2.26 16.57
N GLU A 156 8.26 -2.19 17.69
CA GLU A 156 9.56 -2.84 17.82
C GLU A 156 9.48 -4.35 17.54
N SER A 157 8.43 -5.03 18.02
CA SER A 157 8.22 -6.46 17.77
C SER A 157 8.13 -6.80 16.27
N THR A 158 7.37 -6.01 15.51
CA THR A 158 7.24 -6.15 14.05
C THR A 158 8.58 -5.93 13.34
N ILE A 159 9.36 -4.94 13.79
CA ILE A 159 10.69 -4.65 13.25
C ILE A 159 11.62 -5.84 13.49
N GLN A 160 11.70 -6.33 14.73
CA GLN A 160 12.55 -7.47 15.08
C GLN A 160 12.15 -8.74 14.32
N PHE A 161 10.85 -9.02 14.24
CA PHE A 161 10.34 -10.12 13.42
C PHE A 161 10.81 -10.01 11.96
N THR A 162 10.61 -8.84 11.34
CA THR A 162 10.98 -8.62 9.93
C THR A 162 12.48 -8.75 9.73
N MET A 163 13.30 -8.18 10.61
CA MET A 163 14.75 -8.29 10.56
C MET A 163 15.22 -9.74 10.69
N ASN A 164 14.59 -10.53 11.55
CA ASN A 164 14.89 -11.95 11.71
C ASN A 164 14.53 -12.77 10.45
N VAL A 165 13.38 -12.48 9.83
CA VAL A 165 12.99 -13.10 8.55
C VAL A 165 14.02 -12.79 7.46
N LEU A 166 14.41 -11.52 7.30
CA LEU A 166 15.40 -11.10 6.31
C LEU A 166 16.77 -11.78 6.53
N LYS A 167 17.21 -11.88 7.80
CA LYS A 167 18.46 -12.57 8.18
C LYS A 167 18.39 -14.07 7.86
N LYS A 168 17.29 -14.76 8.21
CA LYS A 168 17.11 -16.21 7.93
C LYS A 168 17.08 -16.51 6.43
N LEU A 169 16.45 -15.64 5.65
CA LEU A 169 16.42 -15.72 4.18
C LEU A 169 17.75 -15.32 3.52
N LYS A 170 18.78 -14.97 4.32
CA LYS A 170 20.09 -14.52 3.84
C LYS A 170 19.98 -13.36 2.85
N ILE A 171 19.03 -12.45 3.10
CA ILE A 171 18.89 -11.22 2.34
C ILE A 171 20.09 -10.32 2.66
N SER A 172 20.67 -9.71 1.64
CA SER A 172 21.79 -8.77 1.75
C SER A 172 21.41 -7.34 1.36
N LYS A 173 20.32 -7.17 0.60
CA LYS A 173 19.79 -5.86 0.19
C LYS A 173 18.28 -5.78 0.41
N VAL A 174 17.80 -4.67 0.95
CA VAL A 174 16.38 -4.43 1.18
C VAL A 174 15.96 -3.13 0.54
N LEU A 175 15.05 -3.22 -0.43
CA LEU A 175 14.36 -2.05 -0.95
C LEU A 175 13.16 -1.76 -0.05
N CYS A 176 13.29 -0.74 0.81
CA CYS A 176 12.23 -0.30 1.71
C CYS A 176 11.31 0.66 0.96
N VAL A 177 10.10 0.25 0.60
CA VAL A 177 9.13 1.09 -0.13
C VAL A 177 8.02 1.53 0.82
N GLY A 178 8.12 2.76 1.33
CA GLY A 178 7.22 3.27 2.37
C GLY A 178 7.43 2.64 3.74
N ALA A 179 8.62 2.08 4.02
CA ALA A 179 8.90 1.36 5.27
C ALA A 179 10.10 1.98 6.03
N PRO A 180 9.97 3.24 6.51
CA PRO A 180 11.11 3.98 7.08
C PRO A 180 11.72 3.31 8.31
N ARG A 181 10.92 2.71 9.20
CA ARG A 181 11.44 2.04 10.41
C ARG A 181 12.24 0.78 10.12
N ILE A 182 11.92 0.05 9.06
CA ILE A 182 12.75 -1.09 8.62
C ILE A 182 14.07 -0.57 8.06
N HIS A 183 14.04 0.52 7.28
CA HIS A 183 15.26 1.16 6.80
C HIS A 183 16.16 1.61 7.97
N GLU A 184 15.61 2.30 8.96
CA GLU A 184 16.29 2.75 10.20
C GLU A 184 16.94 1.59 10.96
N ALA A 185 16.19 0.51 11.18
CA ALA A 185 16.69 -0.69 11.85
C ALA A 185 17.89 -1.30 11.11
N ILE A 186 17.83 -1.37 9.77
CA ILE A 186 18.94 -1.86 8.95
C ILE A 186 20.15 -0.93 9.04
N GLN A 187 19.96 0.40 8.95
CA GLN A 187 21.07 1.35 9.08
C GLN A 187 21.73 1.26 10.46
N SER A 188 20.95 1.05 11.52
CA SER A 188 21.46 0.88 12.89
C SER A 188 22.17 -0.46 13.10
N ASP A 189 21.66 -1.56 12.51
CA ASP A 189 22.27 -2.90 12.58
C ASP A 189 23.60 -2.97 11.81
N ARG A 190 23.78 -2.18 10.73
CA ARG A 190 25.06 -2.07 10.00
C ARG A 190 26.20 -1.55 10.87
N ILE A 191 25.92 -0.65 11.79
CA ILE A 191 26.92 -0.12 12.75
C ILE A 191 27.48 -1.26 13.62
N LYS A 192 26.74 -2.38 13.75
CA LYS A 192 27.11 -3.57 14.51
C LYS A 192 27.67 -4.73 13.66
N HIS A 193 28.23 -4.44 12.47
CA HIS A 193 28.86 -5.38 11.53
C HIS A 193 27.93 -6.23 10.64
N SER A 194 26.64 -5.88 10.52
CA SER A 194 25.75 -6.50 9.55
C SER A 194 26.08 -6.08 8.11
N LYS A 195 26.09 -7.04 7.17
CA LYS A 195 26.28 -6.76 5.72
C LYS A 195 24.99 -6.28 5.03
N LEU A 196 23.86 -6.25 5.74
CA LEU A 196 22.56 -5.89 5.17
C LEU A 196 22.53 -4.42 4.73
N GLU A 197 22.17 -4.17 3.48
CA GLU A 197 22.03 -2.84 2.90
C GLU A 197 20.56 -2.48 2.69
N SER A 198 20.22 -1.21 2.81
CA SER A 198 18.88 -0.73 2.46
C SER A 198 18.89 0.59 1.69
N LEU A 199 17.87 0.74 0.85
CA LEU A 199 17.49 1.96 0.15
C LEU A 199 16.02 2.27 0.48
N LEU A 200 15.72 3.49 0.93
CA LEU A 200 14.37 3.94 1.24
C LEU A 200 13.75 4.68 0.05
N LEU A 201 12.64 4.16 -0.45
CA LEU A 201 11.77 4.85 -1.40
C LEU A 201 10.53 5.34 -0.65
N ASP A 202 10.36 6.65 -0.47
CA ASP A 202 9.23 7.22 0.27
C ASP A 202 8.75 8.54 -0.35
N LEU A 203 7.47 8.85 -0.18
CA LEU A 203 6.89 10.11 -0.64
C LEU A 203 7.24 11.26 0.34
N ASP A 204 7.45 10.93 1.62
CA ASP A 204 7.81 11.87 2.67
C ASP A 204 9.24 12.39 2.47
N TYR A 205 9.34 13.55 1.83
CA TYR A 205 10.60 14.20 1.50
C TYR A 205 11.39 14.66 2.73
N ARG A 206 10.80 14.67 3.93
CA ARG A 206 11.50 15.09 5.16
C ARG A 206 12.72 14.21 5.44
N TYR A 207 12.68 12.94 5.04
CA TYR A 207 13.81 12.01 5.17
C TYR A 207 15.03 12.42 4.33
N GLN A 208 14.83 13.19 3.26
CA GLN A 208 15.91 13.65 2.38
C GLN A 208 16.88 14.64 3.06
N GLN A 209 16.48 15.26 4.17
CA GLN A 209 17.38 16.13 4.92
C GLN A 209 18.35 15.37 5.83
N ILE A 210 18.15 14.05 5.99
CA ILE A 210 18.93 13.17 6.87
C ILE A 210 19.70 12.16 6.03
N TYR A 211 18.99 11.45 5.15
CA TYR A 211 19.58 10.43 4.32
C TYR A 211 20.22 11.03 3.08
N PRO A 212 21.44 10.58 2.73
CA PRO A 212 22.10 11.01 1.51
C PRO A 212 21.43 10.35 0.30
N PRO A 213 21.68 10.85 -0.92
CA PRO A 213 20.99 10.36 -2.12
C PRO A 213 21.10 8.84 -2.34
N GLU A 214 22.17 8.20 -1.86
CA GLU A 214 22.42 6.76 -2.01
C GLU A 214 21.58 5.90 -1.05
N LYS A 215 20.86 6.52 -0.10
CA LYS A 215 20.02 5.82 0.89
C LYS A 215 18.55 6.22 0.85
N PHE A 216 18.21 7.28 0.14
CA PHE A 216 16.84 7.76 0.03
C PHE A 216 16.54 8.30 -1.36
N CYS A 217 15.42 7.85 -1.93
CA CYS A 217 14.82 8.49 -3.10
C CYS A 217 13.40 8.92 -2.76
N ARG A 218 13.08 10.18 -3.05
CA ARG A 218 11.69 10.65 -2.99
C ARG A 218 10.93 9.96 -4.12
N TYR A 219 9.92 9.17 -3.77
CA TYR A 219 9.29 8.23 -4.68
C TYR A 219 7.79 8.11 -4.41
N ASN A 220 6.99 8.04 -5.48
CA ASN A 220 5.57 7.77 -5.40
C ASN A 220 5.27 6.33 -5.87
N MET A 221 4.90 5.49 -4.91
CA MET A 221 4.58 4.08 -5.14
C MET A 221 3.29 3.84 -5.96
N PHE A 222 2.41 4.84 -6.10
CA PHE A 222 1.16 4.70 -6.85
C PHE A 222 1.30 5.01 -8.35
N ASN A 223 2.47 5.43 -8.81
CA ASN A 223 2.73 5.66 -10.22
C ASN A 223 4.16 5.29 -10.63
N HIS A 224 4.96 4.72 -9.72
CA HIS A 224 6.37 4.39 -9.94
C HIS A 224 7.18 5.63 -10.37
N TYR A 225 6.90 6.77 -9.75
CA TYR A 225 7.54 8.04 -10.11
C TYR A 225 8.63 8.41 -9.11
N PHE A 226 9.82 8.72 -9.62
CA PHE A 226 10.93 9.26 -8.85
C PHE A 226 10.97 10.78 -9.01
N PHE A 227 10.97 11.52 -7.91
CA PHE A 227 11.12 12.97 -7.99
C PHE A 227 12.61 13.26 -8.21
N ASN A 228 12.94 14.01 -9.27
CA ASN A 228 14.29 14.23 -9.82
C ASN A 228 14.84 13.03 -10.64
N ASP A 229 14.02 12.62 -11.62
CA ASP A 229 14.10 11.49 -12.56
C ASP A 229 15.51 10.89 -12.74
N SER A 230 16.53 11.64 -13.17
CA SER A 230 17.82 11.03 -13.55
C SER A 230 18.67 10.49 -12.38
N THR A 231 18.75 11.19 -11.25
CA THR A 231 19.64 10.76 -10.15
C THR A 231 19.02 9.63 -9.33
N SER A 232 17.74 9.80 -8.97
CA SER A 232 17.02 8.84 -8.13
C SER A 232 16.80 7.51 -8.85
N GLU A 233 16.49 7.53 -10.14
CA GLU A 233 16.36 6.30 -10.95
C GLU A 233 17.70 5.59 -11.13
N THR A 234 18.80 6.34 -11.26
CA THR A 234 20.16 5.75 -11.32
C THR A 234 20.50 5.06 -10.00
N VAL A 235 20.27 5.72 -8.86
CA VAL A 235 20.49 5.10 -7.53
C VAL A 235 19.64 3.85 -7.36
N PHE A 236 18.36 3.91 -7.73
CA PHE A 236 17.46 2.76 -7.68
C PHE A 236 17.97 1.61 -8.57
N SER A 237 18.32 1.91 -9.82
CA SER A 237 18.81 0.90 -10.76
C SER A 237 20.11 0.27 -10.27
N ASN A 238 21.09 1.08 -9.85
CA ASN A 238 22.34 0.61 -9.26
C ASN A 238 22.11 -0.23 -8.01
N PHE A 239 21.16 0.16 -7.15
CA PHE A 239 20.84 -0.65 -5.97
C PHE A 239 20.33 -2.05 -6.35
N LEU A 240 19.52 -2.15 -7.40
CA LEU A 240 19.02 -3.42 -7.94
C LEU A 240 20.10 -4.24 -8.67
N THR A 241 21.13 -3.62 -9.24
CA THR A 241 22.14 -4.29 -10.09
C THR A 241 23.49 -4.53 -9.44
N GLU A 242 23.93 -3.68 -8.51
CA GLU A 242 25.27 -3.79 -7.92
C GLU A 242 25.43 -5.16 -7.22
N SER A 243 26.31 -5.99 -7.79
CA SER A 243 26.77 -7.36 -7.44
C SER A 243 25.86 -8.55 -7.78
N ASP A 244 26.50 -9.58 -8.33
CA ASP A 244 25.90 -10.81 -8.86
C ASP A 244 25.25 -11.70 -7.78
N ASP A 245 25.70 -11.58 -6.52
CA ASP A 245 25.34 -12.51 -5.42
C ASP A 245 24.43 -11.91 -4.33
N LYS A 246 23.84 -10.72 -4.54
CA LYS A 246 23.00 -10.10 -3.50
C LYS A 246 21.54 -10.53 -3.61
N ASN A 247 21.12 -11.43 -2.71
CA ASN A 247 19.70 -11.71 -2.42
C ASN A 247 19.03 -10.41 -1.96
N ILE A 248 18.21 -9.83 -2.82
CA ILE A 248 17.46 -8.61 -2.54
C ILE A 248 16.02 -8.96 -2.16
N ALA A 249 15.41 -8.18 -1.27
CA ALA A 249 13.98 -8.27 -0.97
C ALA A 249 13.33 -6.87 -0.99
N ILE A 250 12.04 -6.82 -1.31
CA ILE A 250 11.21 -5.64 -1.11
C ILE A 250 10.52 -5.76 0.25
N VAL A 251 10.57 -4.70 1.04
CA VAL A 251 9.74 -4.53 2.24
C VAL A 251 8.88 -3.30 2.06
N THR A 252 7.55 -3.45 2.11
CA THR A 252 6.64 -2.36 1.78
C THR A 252 5.43 -2.28 2.70
N ASP A 253 5.15 -1.06 3.17
CA ASP A 253 4.01 -0.71 4.03
C ASP A 253 3.23 0.47 3.43
N PRO A 254 2.49 0.23 2.33
CA PRO A 254 1.79 1.29 1.62
C PRO A 254 0.54 1.75 2.38
N PRO A 255 0.04 2.98 2.13
CA PRO A 255 -1.23 3.45 2.70
C PRO A 255 -2.37 2.45 2.48
N PHE A 256 -3.04 2.02 3.56
CA PHE A 256 -4.02 0.91 3.51
C PHE A 256 -5.27 1.14 2.66
N GLY A 257 -5.56 2.39 2.32
CA GLY A 257 -6.63 2.70 1.40
C GLY A 257 -6.15 3.04 -0.02
N GLY A 258 -4.88 2.75 -0.31
CA GLY A 258 -4.31 2.72 -1.65
C GLY A 258 -4.99 1.68 -2.54
N LEU A 259 -4.83 1.85 -3.84
CA LEU A 259 -5.41 0.99 -4.86
C LEU A 259 -4.51 -0.24 -5.06
N VAL A 260 -4.99 -1.41 -4.64
CA VAL A 260 -4.25 -2.69 -4.69
C VAL A 260 -3.72 -2.98 -6.09
N GLU A 261 -4.55 -2.75 -7.11
CA GLU A 261 -4.20 -2.96 -8.52
C GLU A 261 -2.99 -2.11 -8.95
N VAL A 262 -2.90 -0.88 -8.45
CA VAL A 262 -1.82 0.07 -8.77
C VAL A 262 -0.53 -0.34 -8.06
N LEU A 263 -0.61 -0.66 -6.76
CA LEU A 263 0.55 -1.13 -5.99
C LEU A 263 1.12 -2.42 -6.59
N ALA A 264 0.25 -3.37 -6.96
CA ALA A 264 0.66 -4.60 -7.64
C ALA A 264 1.38 -4.31 -8.97
N SER A 265 0.88 -3.36 -9.78
CA SER A 265 1.57 -2.92 -11.01
C SER A 265 2.95 -2.33 -10.71
N THR A 266 3.07 -1.51 -9.66
CA THR A 266 4.36 -0.97 -9.23
C THR A 266 5.35 -2.07 -8.82
N PHE A 267 4.93 -3.08 -8.06
CA PHE A 267 5.81 -4.19 -7.67
C PHE A 267 6.23 -5.03 -8.88
N LYS A 268 5.35 -5.21 -9.87
CA LYS A 268 5.71 -5.84 -11.15
C LYS A 268 6.80 -5.05 -11.89
N LYS A 269 6.65 -3.72 -12.00
CA LYS A 269 7.68 -2.85 -12.61
C LYS A 269 9.04 -2.94 -11.90
N ILE A 270 9.06 -2.97 -10.56
CA ILE A 270 10.30 -3.14 -9.80
C ILE A 270 10.92 -4.52 -10.08
N THR A 271 10.09 -5.57 -10.10
CA THR A 271 10.52 -6.94 -10.40
C THR A 271 11.07 -7.06 -11.81
N GLU A 272 10.41 -6.45 -12.80
CA GLU A 272 10.87 -6.38 -14.19
C GLU A 272 12.19 -5.62 -14.32
N ALA A 273 12.35 -4.47 -13.64
CA ALA A 273 13.60 -3.73 -13.60
C ALA A 273 14.74 -4.57 -13.01
N TRP A 274 14.45 -5.36 -11.98
CA TRP A 274 15.41 -6.29 -11.38
C TRP A 274 15.75 -7.48 -12.30
N LYS A 275 14.77 -8.03 -13.04
CA LYS A 275 14.95 -9.14 -13.99
C LYS A 275 15.71 -8.73 -15.26
N LYS A 276 15.40 -7.56 -15.84
CA LYS A 276 16.01 -7.04 -17.08
C LYS A 276 17.53 -6.96 -17.06
N GLN A 277 18.11 -6.94 -15.86
CA GLN A 277 19.53 -6.76 -15.64
C GLN A 277 20.25 -8.09 -15.36
N ARG A 278 19.55 -9.22 -15.54
CA ARG A 278 20.04 -10.58 -15.25
C ARG A 278 19.56 -11.55 -16.34
N ASP A 279 20.45 -11.82 -17.30
CA ASP A 279 20.15 -12.65 -18.50
C ASP A 279 19.85 -14.13 -18.20
N THR A 280 19.96 -14.59 -16.94
CA THR A 280 19.91 -16.02 -16.56
C THR A 280 18.86 -16.37 -15.51
N ILE A 281 17.96 -15.46 -15.15
CA ILE A 281 17.05 -15.61 -14.00
C ILE A 281 15.57 -15.56 -14.43
N GLU A 282 15.17 -16.39 -15.39
CA GLU A 282 13.76 -16.48 -15.77
C GLU A 282 12.89 -17.01 -14.61
N ASP A 283 13.42 -17.93 -13.79
CA ASP A 283 12.67 -18.67 -12.77
C ASP A 283 12.70 -18.07 -11.35
N LYS A 284 13.56 -17.09 -11.03
CA LYS A 284 13.52 -16.47 -9.69
C LYS A 284 12.61 -15.26 -9.67
N GLU A 285 11.80 -15.19 -8.63
CA GLU A 285 10.99 -14.03 -8.30
C GLU A 285 11.69 -13.19 -7.24
N LEU A 286 11.55 -11.87 -7.31
CA LEU A 286 12.04 -10.95 -6.29
C LEU A 286 11.22 -11.15 -5.00
N PRO A 287 11.81 -11.57 -3.86
CA PRO A 287 11.08 -11.73 -2.61
C PRO A 287 10.44 -10.43 -2.13
N VAL A 288 9.17 -10.49 -1.74
CA VAL A 288 8.41 -9.33 -1.26
C VAL A 288 7.73 -9.61 0.08
N LEU A 289 7.87 -8.69 1.04
CA LEU A 289 7.09 -8.62 2.26
C LEU A 289 6.19 -7.39 2.20
N TRP A 290 4.91 -7.61 1.84
CA TRP A 290 3.91 -6.55 1.71
C TRP A 290 2.95 -6.53 2.90
N PHE A 291 3.09 -5.51 3.73
CA PHE A 291 2.27 -5.29 4.91
C PHE A 291 0.95 -4.64 4.50
N PHE A 292 -0.17 -5.35 4.64
CA PHE A 292 -1.48 -4.85 4.20
C PHE A 292 -2.65 -5.51 4.96
N PRO A 293 -3.86 -4.90 4.96
CA PRO A 293 -4.99 -5.47 5.69
C PRO A 293 -5.49 -6.81 5.10
N TYR A 294 -5.76 -7.81 5.96
CA TYR A 294 -6.17 -9.16 5.53
C TYR A 294 -7.41 -9.17 4.64
N PHE A 295 -8.33 -8.22 4.81
CA PHE A 295 -9.57 -8.16 4.03
C PHE A 295 -9.35 -7.74 2.57
N MET A 296 -8.11 -7.38 2.19
CA MET A 296 -7.71 -7.10 0.82
C MET A 296 -7.11 -8.32 0.10
N GLU A 297 -6.90 -9.44 0.80
CA GLU A 297 -6.26 -10.66 0.28
C GLU A 297 -6.80 -11.09 -1.08
N LYS A 298 -8.14 -11.15 -1.24
CA LYS A 298 -8.72 -11.53 -2.53
C LYS A 298 -8.23 -10.63 -3.66
N ARG A 299 -8.21 -9.30 -3.47
CA ARG A 299 -7.77 -8.36 -4.50
C ARG A 299 -6.28 -8.51 -4.79
N ILE A 300 -5.48 -8.78 -3.76
CA ILE A 300 -4.03 -8.99 -3.89
C ILE A 300 -3.76 -10.26 -4.71
N VAL A 301 -4.33 -11.39 -4.33
CA VAL A 301 -4.17 -12.68 -5.03
C VAL A 301 -4.72 -12.61 -6.46
N ASP A 302 -5.86 -11.95 -6.67
CA ASP A 302 -6.40 -11.73 -8.03
C ASP A 302 -5.40 -10.95 -8.93
N CYS A 303 -4.53 -10.11 -8.36
CA CYS A 303 -3.51 -9.32 -9.09
C CYS A 303 -2.13 -9.98 -9.15
N LEU A 304 -1.80 -10.77 -8.12
CA LEU A 304 -0.51 -11.43 -7.86
C LEU A 304 -0.79 -12.85 -7.34
N PRO A 305 -1.10 -13.82 -8.22
CA PRO A 305 -1.52 -15.17 -7.82
C PRO A 305 -0.47 -15.95 -7.04
N GLN A 306 0.81 -15.60 -7.18
CA GLN A 306 1.92 -16.22 -6.45
C GLN A 306 2.03 -15.75 -4.99
N TYR A 307 1.23 -14.76 -4.58
CA TYR A 307 1.27 -14.23 -3.22
C TYR A 307 0.35 -15.03 -2.29
N SER A 308 0.82 -15.22 -1.06
CA SER A 308 0.08 -15.82 0.03
C SER A 308 0.11 -14.91 1.25
N MET A 309 -0.90 -15.05 2.11
CA MET A 309 -1.01 -14.27 3.35
C MET A 309 -0.51 -15.09 4.54
N LEU A 310 0.49 -14.56 5.26
CA LEU A 310 0.96 -15.09 6.53
C LEU A 310 -0.02 -14.75 7.66
N ASP A 311 -0.01 -15.54 8.74
CA ASP A 311 -0.88 -15.32 9.89
C ASP A 311 -0.35 -14.28 10.89
N TYR A 312 0.89 -13.83 10.72
CA TYR A 312 1.52 -12.85 11.60
C TYR A 312 0.71 -11.55 11.69
N LYS A 313 0.28 -11.21 12.91
CA LYS A 313 -0.45 -9.99 13.21
C LYS A 313 0.54 -8.83 13.35
N VAL A 314 0.62 -8.00 12.33
CA VAL A 314 1.53 -6.86 12.28
C VAL A 314 1.04 -5.76 13.22
N ASP A 315 1.90 -5.30 14.11
CA ASP A 315 1.57 -4.29 15.12
C ASP A 315 2.27 -2.95 14.86
N TYR A 316 1.62 -1.85 15.28
CA TYR A 316 2.00 -0.46 14.98
C TYR A 316 1.86 0.43 16.22
N ASP A 317 2.81 1.33 16.46
CA ASP A 317 2.82 2.18 17.66
C ASP A 317 1.72 3.25 17.65
N ASN A 318 1.47 3.87 16.49
CA ASN A 318 0.75 5.14 16.39
C ASN A 318 -0.66 5.02 15.79
N HIS A 319 -1.27 3.83 15.76
CA HIS A 319 -2.64 3.71 15.23
C HIS A 319 -3.59 2.89 16.10
N ALA A 320 -4.62 3.56 16.63
CA ALA A 320 -5.60 2.98 17.54
C ALA A 320 -6.36 1.76 16.98
N LEU A 321 -6.54 1.65 15.65
CA LEU A 321 -7.18 0.47 15.04
C LEU A 321 -6.19 -0.64 14.63
N PHE A 322 -4.88 -0.40 14.69
CA PHE A 322 -3.83 -1.36 14.29
C PHE A 322 -2.93 -1.80 15.45
N ARG A 323 -3.13 -1.20 16.62
CA ARG A 323 -2.56 -1.61 17.90
C ARG A 323 -3.17 -2.91 18.42
N GLY A 324 -2.33 -3.92 18.64
CA GLY A 324 -2.71 -5.25 19.13
C GLY A 324 -3.17 -5.26 20.58
N ASP A 325 -2.55 -4.46 21.43
CA ASP A 325 -2.86 -4.25 22.86
C ASP A 325 -4.26 -3.66 23.08
N VAL A 326 -4.73 -2.81 22.16
CA VAL A 326 -6.05 -2.17 22.25
C VAL A 326 -7.18 -3.09 21.74
N LYS A 327 -6.87 -4.08 20.90
CA LYS A 327 -7.90 -4.91 20.22
C LYS A 327 -7.96 -6.33 20.74
N LYS A 328 -9.16 -6.72 21.17
CA LYS A 328 -9.54 -8.10 21.54
C LYS A 328 -9.16 -9.19 20.50
N HIS A 329 -9.00 -8.82 19.23
CA HIS A 329 -8.71 -9.76 18.14
C HIS A 329 -7.42 -9.41 17.35
N GLY A 330 -6.59 -8.52 17.90
CA GLY A 330 -5.34 -8.07 17.30
C GLY A 330 -5.52 -7.15 16.08
N SER A 331 -4.38 -6.80 15.48
CA SER A 331 -4.31 -5.98 14.28
C SER A 331 -4.97 -6.66 13.07
N PRO A 332 -5.65 -5.92 12.17
CA PRO A 332 -6.12 -6.42 10.87
C PRO A 332 -5.02 -6.50 9.79
N VAL A 333 -3.79 -6.08 10.07
CA VAL A 333 -2.69 -6.08 9.10
C VAL A 333 -1.94 -7.41 9.14
N ARG A 334 -1.62 -7.95 7.97
CA ARG A 334 -0.87 -9.18 7.74
C ARG A 334 0.25 -8.91 6.74
N ILE A 335 1.07 -9.94 6.50
CA ILE A 335 2.12 -9.90 5.49
C ILE A 335 1.68 -10.75 4.30
N PHE A 336 1.68 -10.15 3.12
CA PHE A 336 1.51 -10.80 1.83
C PHE A 336 2.87 -11.01 1.19
N THR A 337 3.15 -12.22 0.71
CA THR A 337 4.47 -12.56 0.19
C THR A 337 4.41 -13.65 -0.88
N ASN A 338 5.35 -13.61 -1.81
CA ASN A 338 5.65 -14.68 -2.76
C ASN A 338 6.69 -15.69 -2.23
N ILE A 339 7.20 -15.49 -1.01
CA ILE A 339 8.06 -16.46 -0.33
C ILE A 339 7.18 -17.63 0.14
N PRO A 340 7.61 -18.90 -0.01
CA PRO A 340 6.87 -20.03 0.52
C PRO A 340 6.61 -19.87 2.03
N PRO A 341 5.35 -19.91 2.51
CA PRO A 341 5.03 -19.71 3.92
C PRO A 341 5.74 -20.66 4.90
N SER A 342 6.15 -21.84 4.43
CA SER A 342 6.94 -22.80 5.21
C SER A 342 8.33 -22.29 5.57
N GLN A 343 8.86 -21.33 4.82
CA GLN A 343 10.19 -20.74 5.05
C GLN A 343 10.16 -19.56 6.02
N ILE A 344 8.97 -19.08 6.41
CA ILE A 344 8.82 -17.94 7.32
C ILE A 344 8.28 -18.43 8.66
N GLU A 345 9.19 -18.58 9.61
CA GLU A 345 8.87 -18.99 10.96
C GLU A 345 8.23 -17.85 11.75
N LEU A 346 7.05 -18.11 12.34
CA LEU A 346 6.38 -17.17 13.23
C LEU A 346 6.77 -17.44 14.70
N PRO A 347 6.80 -16.41 15.56
CA PRO A 347 7.32 -16.53 16.91
C PRO A 347 6.45 -17.45 17.79
N SER A 348 6.96 -18.61 18.16
CA SER A 348 6.27 -19.54 19.07
C SER A 348 6.02 -18.94 20.46
N SER A 349 6.86 -17.99 20.89
CA SER A 349 6.69 -17.21 22.12
C SER A 349 5.40 -16.38 22.16
N GLU A 350 4.81 -16.08 20.99
CA GLU A 350 3.52 -15.39 20.86
C GLU A 350 2.35 -16.36 20.59
N GLY A 351 2.59 -17.67 20.70
CA GLY A 351 1.58 -18.72 20.53
C GLY A 351 1.30 -19.13 19.09
N TYR A 352 2.10 -18.69 18.12
CA TYR A 352 2.02 -19.22 16.75
C TYR A 352 2.53 -20.67 16.71
N TRP A 353 1.91 -21.50 15.88
CA TRP A 353 2.22 -22.92 15.75
C TRP A 353 2.35 -23.33 14.28
N TYR A 354 3.10 -24.39 13.98
CA TYR A 354 3.29 -24.90 12.61
C TYR A 354 2.21 -25.93 12.26
N CYS A 355 1.42 -25.66 11.22
CA CYS A 355 0.49 -26.62 10.64
C CYS A 355 1.21 -27.44 9.56
N SER A 356 1.40 -28.73 9.82
CA SER A 356 2.06 -29.68 8.91
C SER A 356 1.27 -29.91 7.62
N GLU A 357 -0.06 -29.95 7.71
CA GLU A 357 -0.96 -30.14 6.57
C GLU A 357 -0.86 -28.96 5.59
N CYS A 358 -1.01 -27.73 6.10
CA CYS A 358 -0.92 -26.52 5.27
C CYS A 358 0.52 -26.05 5.00
N LYS A 359 1.52 -26.70 5.62
CA LYS A 359 2.95 -26.34 5.57
C LYS A 359 3.21 -24.85 5.85
N ARG A 360 2.59 -24.31 6.89
CA ARG A 360 2.72 -22.89 7.28
C ARG A 360 2.53 -22.71 8.77
N TYR A 361 3.03 -21.60 9.29
CA TYR A 361 2.70 -21.17 10.63
C TYR A 361 1.30 -20.51 10.67
N SER A 362 0.59 -20.75 11.76
CA SER A 362 -0.77 -20.31 12.02
C SER A 362 -0.88 -19.67 13.40
N GLY A 363 -1.79 -18.71 13.53
CA GLY A 363 -2.11 -18.08 14.81
C GLY A 363 -2.77 -19.07 15.77
N PRO A 364 -2.72 -18.81 17.09
CA PRO A 364 -3.27 -19.71 18.10
C PRO A 364 -4.78 -19.96 17.91
N GLU A 365 -5.52 -18.96 17.44
CA GLU A 365 -6.95 -19.09 17.15
C GLU A 365 -7.28 -19.78 15.81
N ASN A 366 -6.30 -19.90 14.91
CA ASN A 366 -6.50 -20.36 13.55
C ASN A 366 -6.28 -21.87 13.44
N VAL A 367 -7.26 -22.63 13.93
CA VAL A 367 -7.27 -24.09 13.88
C VAL A 367 -7.47 -24.59 12.44
N HIS A 368 -6.71 -25.61 12.04
CA HIS A 368 -6.85 -26.28 10.75
C HIS A 368 -8.26 -26.88 10.62
N CYS A 369 -8.94 -26.59 9.51
CA CYS A 369 -10.24 -27.18 9.21
C CYS A 369 -10.06 -28.38 8.27
N GLN A 370 -10.23 -29.58 8.81
CA GLN A 370 -10.13 -30.85 8.06
C GLN A 370 -11.06 -30.91 6.84
N MET A 371 -12.26 -30.31 6.92
CA MET A 371 -13.22 -30.30 5.82
C MET A 371 -12.84 -29.34 4.69
N CYS A 372 -12.05 -28.31 4.98
CA CYS A 372 -11.57 -27.34 3.99
C CYS A 372 -10.10 -27.56 3.61
N ASP A 373 -9.42 -28.49 4.28
CA ASP A 373 -7.98 -28.70 4.20
C ASP A 373 -7.18 -27.38 4.31
N SER A 374 -7.55 -26.55 5.30
CA SER A 374 -7.00 -25.19 5.41
C SER A 374 -7.14 -24.54 6.79
N CYS A 375 -6.13 -23.77 7.19
CA CYS A 375 -6.18 -22.83 8.31
C CYS A 375 -6.85 -21.50 7.88
N THR A 376 -8.18 -21.43 8.00
CA THR A 376 -9.00 -20.41 7.34
C THR A 376 -9.30 -19.13 8.14
N SER A 377 -8.97 -19.08 9.43
CA SER A 377 -9.32 -17.97 10.33
C SER A 377 -8.43 -16.75 10.07
N LYS A 378 -9.03 -15.59 9.85
CA LYS A 378 -8.29 -14.38 9.42
C LYS A 378 -8.37 -13.21 10.40
N ASP A 379 -9.41 -13.16 11.24
CA ASP A 379 -9.78 -11.96 12.00
C ASP A 379 -9.57 -12.08 13.52
N GLY A 380 -8.75 -13.01 13.98
CA GLY A 380 -8.50 -13.21 15.42
C GLY A 380 -9.57 -14.02 16.14
N ARG A 381 -10.43 -14.73 15.41
CA ARG A 381 -11.46 -15.63 15.93
C ARG A 381 -11.34 -16.98 15.24
N THR A 382 -11.61 -18.06 15.97
CA THR A 382 -11.71 -19.40 15.39
C THR A 382 -12.96 -19.49 14.50
N TYR A 383 -12.73 -19.70 13.20
CA TYR A 383 -13.81 -19.91 12.24
C TYR A 383 -14.43 -21.29 12.43
N ARG A 384 -15.68 -21.44 11.98
CA ARG A 384 -16.38 -22.72 11.96
C ARG A 384 -16.70 -23.13 10.53
N HIS A 385 -16.55 -24.41 10.22
CA HIS A 385 -16.98 -24.95 8.95
C HIS A 385 -18.52 -24.91 8.87
N CYS A 386 -19.05 -24.43 7.75
CA CYS A 386 -20.46 -24.57 7.42
C CYS A 386 -20.62 -25.58 6.29
N PHE A 387 -21.14 -26.76 6.60
CA PHE A 387 -21.32 -27.85 5.64
C PHE A 387 -22.24 -27.46 4.48
N LYS A 388 -23.30 -26.68 4.73
CA LYS A 388 -24.21 -26.19 3.67
C LYS A 388 -23.57 -25.16 2.72
N CYS A 389 -22.53 -24.45 3.17
CA CYS A 389 -21.79 -23.50 2.32
C CYS A 389 -20.44 -24.05 1.86
N GLU A 390 -20.05 -25.24 2.32
CA GLU A 390 -18.78 -25.90 2.04
C GLU A 390 -17.56 -24.99 2.26
N ARG A 391 -17.64 -24.16 3.31
CA ARG A 391 -16.56 -23.23 3.66
C ARG A 391 -16.58 -22.85 5.13
N CYS A 392 -15.41 -22.47 5.63
CA CYS A 392 -15.29 -21.84 6.93
C CYS A 392 -15.82 -20.41 6.93
N VAL A 393 -16.54 -20.08 8.00
CA VAL A 393 -17.16 -18.78 8.21
C VAL A 393 -16.87 -18.25 9.61
N LYS A 394 -16.93 -16.93 9.75
CA LYS A 394 -16.81 -16.27 11.06
C LYS A 394 -17.83 -16.85 12.04
N PRO A 395 -17.50 -17.00 13.33
CA PRO A 395 -18.41 -17.57 14.33
C PRO A 395 -19.69 -16.73 14.51
N SER A 396 -19.64 -15.44 14.18
CA SER A 396 -20.80 -14.54 14.20
C SER A 396 -21.80 -14.76 13.05
N LYS A 397 -21.50 -15.63 12.08
CA LYS A 397 -22.37 -15.91 10.94
C LYS A 397 -23.05 -17.27 11.06
N VAL A 398 -24.35 -17.33 10.79
CA VAL A 398 -25.19 -18.54 10.75
C VAL A 398 -25.65 -18.80 9.31
N HIS A 399 -25.80 -20.06 8.91
CA HIS A 399 -26.37 -20.39 7.60
C HIS A 399 -27.85 -19.98 7.57
N CYS A 400 -28.25 -19.26 6.53
CA CYS A 400 -29.64 -18.91 6.30
C CYS A 400 -30.17 -19.71 5.11
N ASP A 401 -31.11 -20.62 5.36
CA ASP A 401 -31.67 -21.50 4.31
C ASP A 401 -32.40 -20.70 3.23
N LYS A 402 -33.06 -19.59 3.60
CA LYS A 402 -33.73 -18.70 2.64
C LYS A 402 -32.74 -17.98 1.72
N CYS A 403 -31.55 -17.65 2.21
CA CYS A 403 -30.52 -16.97 1.42
C CYS A 403 -29.53 -17.96 0.76
N GLY A 404 -29.48 -19.21 1.20
CA GLY A 404 -28.51 -20.22 0.78
C GLY A 404 -27.05 -19.90 1.18
N ILE A 405 -26.83 -18.90 2.05
CA ILE A 405 -25.48 -18.44 2.44
C ILE A 405 -25.41 -18.05 3.92
N CYS A 406 -24.21 -18.16 4.51
CA CYS A 406 -23.97 -17.70 5.87
C CYS A 406 -24.01 -16.18 6.01
N GLN A 407 -24.86 -15.70 6.92
CA GLN A 407 -25.14 -14.29 7.21
C GLN A 407 -25.03 -14.00 8.71
N LEU A 408 -25.02 -12.72 9.10
CA LEU A 408 -25.15 -12.35 10.52
C LEU A 408 -26.52 -12.79 11.07
N LYS A 409 -26.62 -13.04 12.38
CA LYS A 409 -27.86 -13.52 13.02
C LYS A 409 -29.07 -12.63 12.68
N ASP A 410 -28.89 -11.32 12.69
CA ASP A 410 -29.99 -10.35 12.51
C ASP A 410 -30.08 -9.79 11.07
N HIS A 411 -29.60 -10.54 10.07
CA HIS A 411 -29.70 -10.12 8.67
C HIS A 411 -31.15 -10.16 8.17
N LYS A 412 -31.48 -9.28 7.23
CA LYS A 412 -32.78 -9.29 6.53
C LYS A 412 -32.67 -10.08 5.23
N CYS A 413 -33.43 -11.16 5.12
CA CYS A 413 -33.54 -11.96 3.90
C CYS A 413 -34.09 -11.12 2.73
N GLY A 414 -33.71 -11.44 1.50
CA GLY A 414 -34.17 -10.73 0.29
C GLY A 414 -33.49 -9.38 0.03
N GLN A 415 -32.71 -8.86 0.98
CA GLN A 415 -31.80 -7.75 0.68
C GLN A 415 -30.56 -8.28 -0.03
N ILE A 416 -30.28 -7.78 -1.22
CA ILE A 416 -29.09 -8.13 -1.98
C ILE A 416 -27.87 -7.53 -1.26
N ILE A 417 -27.17 -8.34 -0.46
CA ILE A 417 -25.94 -7.95 0.22
C ILE A 417 -24.78 -8.04 -0.78
N GLY A 418 -24.69 -7.04 -1.64
CA GLY A 418 -23.63 -6.88 -2.63
C GLY A 418 -24.18 -6.51 -4.00
N LYS A 419 -23.79 -5.35 -4.55
CA LYS A 419 -24.06 -5.07 -5.96
C LYS A 419 -23.31 -6.13 -6.78
N GLY A 420 -24.05 -7.04 -7.43
CA GLY A 420 -23.48 -7.92 -8.44
C GLY A 420 -22.82 -7.12 -9.55
N CYS A 421 -22.24 -7.82 -10.53
CA CYS A 421 -21.69 -7.18 -11.72
C CYS A 421 -22.68 -6.16 -12.30
N HIS A 422 -22.31 -4.88 -12.33
CA HIS A 422 -23.20 -3.80 -12.77
C HIS A 422 -23.60 -3.89 -14.25
N ILE A 423 -22.93 -4.75 -15.03
CA ILE A 423 -23.22 -5.00 -16.45
C ILE A 423 -24.24 -6.12 -16.60
N CYS A 424 -24.10 -7.25 -15.88
CA CYS A 424 -24.95 -8.43 -16.10
C CYS A 424 -25.73 -8.92 -14.87
N GLY A 425 -25.58 -8.27 -13.72
CA GLY A 425 -26.20 -8.64 -12.45
C GLY A 425 -25.59 -9.86 -11.74
N ASN A 426 -24.67 -10.59 -12.38
CA ASN A 426 -24.09 -11.81 -11.81
C ASN A 426 -23.22 -11.50 -10.59
N LEU A 427 -23.38 -12.28 -9.52
CA LEU A 427 -22.68 -12.12 -8.25
C LEU A 427 -21.25 -12.72 -8.26
N SER A 428 -20.89 -13.49 -9.28
CA SER A 428 -19.60 -14.21 -9.34
C SER A 428 -18.40 -13.35 -9.73
N HIS A 429 -18.64 -12.19 -10.34
CA HIS A 429 -17.57 -11.33 -10.87
C HIS A 429 -17.92 -9.84 -10.71
N LYS A 430 -16.90 -8.98 -10.77
CA LYS A 430 -17.07 -7.52 -10.76
C LYS A 430 -17.29 -6.99 -12.18
N ARG A 431 -17.79 -5.76 -12.30
CA ARG A 431 -17.99 -5.07 -13.60
C ARG A 431 -16.78 -5.20 -14.55
N LYS A 432 -15.56 -5.01 -14.01
CA LYS A 432 -14.33 -5.02 -14.81
C LYS A 432 -14.04 -6.35 -15.51
N ASP A 433 -14.51 -7.45 -14.94
CA ASP A 433 -14.31 -8.83 -15.40
C ASP A 433 -15.57 -9.38 -16.10
N CYS A 434 -16.51 -8.51 -16.49
CA CYS A 434 -17.75 -8.96 -17.08
C CYS A 434 -17.56 -9.44 -18.53
N PRO A 435 -17.99 -10.67 -18.88
CA PRO A 435 -17.95 -11.16 -20.26
C PRO A 435 -18.88 -10.37 -21.22
N ASN A 436 -19.78 -9.54 -20.67
CA ASN A 436 -20.67 -8.66 -21.43
C ASN A 436 -20.15 -7.21 -21.50
N LYS A 437 -18.92 -6.93 -21.07
CA LYS A 437 -18.29 -5.61 -21.13
C LYS A 437 -18.20 -5.14 -22.59
N GLY A 438 -18.74 -3.96 -22.87
CA GLY A 438 -18.75 -3.36 -24.22
C GLY A 438 -19.89 -3.80 -25.14
N LYS A 439 -20.78 -4.71 -24.72
CA LYS A 439 -21.95 -5.10 -25.52
C LYS A 439 -23.14 -4.16 -25.21
N PRO A 440 -23.88 -3.66 -26.22
CA PRO A 440 -25.09 -2.88 -25.99
C PRO A 440 -26.15 -3.76 -25.30
N ILE A 441 -26.48 -3.44 -24.05
CA ILE A 441 -27.47 -4.19 -23.28
C ILE A 441 -28.87 -3.74 -23.71
N LYS A 442 -29.63 -4.60 -24.38
CA LYS A 442 -31.10 -4.47 -24.45
C LYS A 442 -31.67 -4.78 -23.07
N ARG A 443 -31.78 -3.79 -22.19
CA ARG A 443 -32.42 -3.97 -20.87
C ARG A 443 -33.89 -4.32 -21.07
N LYS A 444 -34.32 -5.54 -20.71
CA LYS A 444 -35.74 -5.82 -20.44
C LYS A 444 -36.12 -5.01 -19.20
N LYS A 445 -36.98 -4.00 -19.37
CA LYS A 445 -37.55 -3.23 -18.25
C LYS A 445 -38.34 -4.19 -17.35
N PHE A 446 -37.79 -4.52 -16.19
CA PHE A 446 -38.57 -5.12 -15.11
C PHE A 446 -39.19 -3.98 -14.28
N LYS A 447 -40.51 -4.04 -14.08
CA LYS A 447 -41.20 -3.22 -13.10
C LYS A 447 -40.81 -3.69 -11.70
N GLN A 448 -40.51 -2.76 -10.79
CA GLN A 448 -40.74 -2.99 -9.37
C GLN A 448 -42.26 -3.24 -9.23
N ASP A 449 -42.62 -4.34 -8.58
CA ASP A 449 -43.94 -4.96 -8.54
C ASP A 449 -44.29 -5.79 -9.78
N GLY A 450 -44.13 -7.12 -9.63
CA GLY A 450 -44.29 -8.14 -10.66
C GLY A 450 -45.71 -8.30 -11.19
N ARG A 451 -46.23 -7.31 -11.93
CA ARG A 451 -47.42 -7.45 -12.78
C ARG A 451 -47.14 -6.97 -14.22
N PRO A 452 -47.58 -7.72 -15.25
CA PRO A 452 -47.39 -7.32 -16.64
C PRO A 452 -48.24 -6.08 -16.99
N ILE A 453 -47.65 -5.17 -17.78
CA ILE A 453 -48.36 -4.01 -18.33
C ILE A 453 -49.19 -4.46 -19.53
N LYS A 454 -50.52 -4.40 -19.43
CA LYS A 454 -51.39 -4.48 -20.62
C LYS A 454 -51.16 -3.22 -21.48
N LYS A 455 -50.72 -3.41 -22.73
CA LYS A 455 -50.68 -2.34 -23.73
C LYS A 455 -52.12 -1.85 -23.98
N LYS A 456 -52.42 -0.59 -23.67
CA LYS A 456 -53.61 0.08 -24.23
C LYS A 456 -53.35 0.32 -25.71
N LYS A 457 -54.15 -0.32 -26.57
CA LYS A 457 -54.34 0.12 -27.95
C LYS A 457 -55.11 1.44 -27.90
N PHE A 458 -54.56 2.49 -28.50
CA PHE A 458 -55.36 3.61 -28.96
C PHE A 458 -55.80 3.26 -30.39
N SER A 459 -57.10 3.12 -30.58
CA SER A 459 -57.77 3.25 -31.86
C SER A 459 -58.26 4.69 -31.97
N GLU A 460 -57.92 5.30 -33.10
CA GLU A 460 -58.42 6.55 -33.74
C GLU A 460 -58.94 7.69 -32.85
#